data_AF-A0A1I3L9V2-F1
#
_entry.id   AF-A0A1I3L9V2-F1
#
_cell.length_a   1.000
_cell.length_b   1.000
_cell.length_c   1.000
_cell.angle_alpha   90.00
_cell.angle_beta   90.00
_cell.angle_gamma   90.00
#
_symmetry.space_group_name_H-M   'P 1'
#
loop_
_entity.id
_entity.type
_entity.pdbx_description
1 polymer ?
#
loop_
_entity_poly.entity_id
_entity_poly.type
_entity_poly.pdbx_seq_one_letter_code
_entity_poly.pdbx_strand_id
1 'polypeptide(L)'
;MIQSSSLVAGILSGGMTQIQDTRSLQHGNMGKREYTAHTVENVTGAVGVMAGVEYGAVVGSALLPGVGTVLGAVVGGVLGDRLGRAVGGQAGHMISRNQMVNKVTDPIAEAIQ
;
A
#
# COMPACT_ATOMS: atom_id res chain seq x y z
N MET A 1 9.82 -21.58 6.28
CA MET A 1 10.56 -21.06 5.11
C MET A 1 9.62 -20.13 4.34
N ILE A 2 9.69 -18.82 4.59
CA ILE A 2 8.88 -17.83 3.88
C ILE A 2 9.62 -17.50 2.59
N GLN A 3 9.08 -17.96 1.46
CA GLN A 3 9.68 -17.78 0.14
C GLN A 3 9.70 -16.29 -0.22
N SER A 4 10.86 -15.83 -0.67
CA SER A 4 11.18 -14.48 -1.15
C SER A 4 10.31 -13.95 -2.30
N SER A 5 9.27 -14.69 -2.70
CA SER A 5 8.40 -14.39 -3.84
C SER A 5 7.38 -13.28 -3.56
N SER A 6 6.88 -13.14 -2.33
CA SER A 6 5.91 -12.09 -1.98
C SER A 6 6.54 -10.70 -1.84
N LEU A 7 7.78 -10.62 -1.31
CA LEU A 7 8.56 -9.38 -1.27
C LEU A 7 8.98 -8.93 -2.67
N VAL A 8 9.35 -9.87 -3.55
CA VAL A 8 9.66 -9.59 -4.96
C VAL A 8 8.40 -9.20 -5.73
N ALA A 9 7.24 -9.80 -5.47
CA ALA A 9 5.97 -9.36 -6.08
C ALA A 9 5.58 -7.95 -5.63
N GLY A 10 5.86 -7.59 -4.37
CA GLY A 10 5.71 -6.22 -3.85
C GLY A 10 6.67 -5.23 -4.51
N ILE A 11 7.92 -5.64 -4.81
CA ILE A 11 8.90 -4.84 -5.56
C ILE A 11 8.58 -4.78 -7.06
N LEU A 12 7.95 -5.80 -7.65
CA LEU A 12 7.60 -5.80 -9.09
C LEU A 12 6.32 -4.99 -9.35
N SER A 13 5.30 -5.13 -8.50
CA SER A 13 4.07 -4.32 -8.57
C SER A 13 4.28 -2.88 -8.07
N GLY A 14 5.12 -2.69 -7.06
CA GLY A 14 5.58 -1.39 -6.59
C GLY A 14 6.59 -0.76 -7.54
N GLY A 15 7.51 -1.51 -8.14
CA GLY A 15 8.62 -0.98 -8.95
C GLY A 15 8.18 -0.36 -10.27
N MET A 16 7.15 -0.87 -10.94
CA MET A 16 6.67 -0.26 -12.19
C MET A 16 5.89 1.04 -11.98
N THR A 17 5.12 1.14 -10.90
CA THR A 17 4.41 2.36 -10.51
C THR A 17 5.37 3.39 -9.91
N GLN A 18 6.36 2.93 -9.15
CA GLN A 18 7.42 3.75 -8.55
C GLN A 18 8.37 4.37 -9.60
N ILE A 19 8.55 3.77 -10.79
CA ILE A 19 9.32 4.39 -11.88
C ILE A 19 8.59 5.61 -12.49
N GLN A 20 7.27 5.55 -12.64
CA GLN A 20 6.49 6.68 -13.16
C GLN A 20 6.40 7.80 -12.12
N ASP A 21 6.24 7.45 -10.85
CA ASP A 21 6.19 8.43 -9.76
C ASP A 21 7.58 9.04 -9.47
N THR A 22 8.67 8.25 -9.55
CA THR A 22 10.05 8.75 -9.45
C THR A 22 10.38 9.68 -10.61
N ARG A 23 9.95 9.35 -11.84
CA ARG A 23 10.07 10.30 -12.96
C ARG A 23 9.23 11.54 -12.72
N SER A 24 8.02 11.42 -12.21
CA SER A 24 7.16 12.59 -11.95
C SER A 24 7.73 13.49 -10.85
N LEU A 25 8.35 12.92 -9.80
CA LEU A 25 9.13 13.63 -8.79
C LEU A 25 10.36 14.34 -9.38
N GLN A 26 11.13 13.64 -10.23
CA GLN A 26 12.32 14.20 -10.88
C GLN A 26 12.00 15.33 -11.87
N HIS A 27 10.81 15.33 -12.49
CA HIS A 27 10.33 16.41 -13.35
C HIS A 27 9.52 17.48 -12.60
N GLY A 28 9.38 17.39 -11.27
CA GLY A 28 8.63 18.36 -10.45
C GLY A 28 7.10 18.25 -10.51
N ASN A 29 6.55 17.23 -11.18
CA ASN A 29 5.11 16.97 -11.33
C ASN A 29 4.47 16.26 -10.13
N MET A 30 5.26 15.88 -9.12
CA MET A 30 4.79 15.29 -7.88
C MET A 30 5.66 15.78 -6.72
N GLY A 31 5.06 16.15 -5.59
CA GLY A 31 5.81 16.52 -4.39
C GLY A 31 6.23 15.28 -3.60
N LYS A 32 7.38 15.32 -2.89
CA LYS A 32 7.85 14.21 -2.02
C LYS A 32 6.78 13.72 -1.03
N ARG A 33 5.89 14.62 -0.62
CA ARG A 33 4.77 14.37 0.28
C ARG A 33 3.67 13.52 -0.34
N GLU A 34 3.36 13.80 -1.61
CA GLU A 34 2.38 13.05 -2.39
C GLU A 34 2.89 11.63 -2.62
N TYR A 35 4.17 11.49 -2.91
CA TYR A 35 4.84 10.19 -3.02
C TYR A 35 4.78 9.38 -1.71
N THR A 36 5.05 10.01 -0.56
CA THR A 36 4.91 9.33 0.75
C THR A 36 3.47 8.91 1.01
N ALA A 37 2.49 9.77 0.67
CA ALA A 37 1.08 9.43 0.83
C ALA A 37 0.68 8.20 -0.01
N HIS A 38 1.04 8.18 -1.28
CA HIS A 38 0.79 7.03 -2.17
C HIS A 38 1.52 5.77 -1.72
N THR A 39 2.74 5.90 -1.19
CA THR A 39 3.49 4.75 -0.68
C THR A 39 2.77 4.11 0.50
N VAL A 40 2.32 4.92 1.46
CA VAL A 40 1.58 4.44 2.64
C VAL A 40 0.23 3.85 2.21
N GLU A 41 -0.48 4.49 1.28
CA GLU A 41 -1.71 3.98 0.69
C GLU A 41 -1.53 2.59 0.05
N ASN A 42 -0.49 2.42 -0.77
CA ASN A 42 -0.24 1.16 -1.46
C ASN A 42 0.17 0.05 -0.50
N VAL A 43 1.03 0.34 0.49
CA VAL A 43 1.47 -0.64 1.48
C VAL A 43 0.29 -1.12 2.31
N THR A 44 -0.52 -0.20 2.82
CA THR A 44 -1.71 -0.55 3.62
C THR A 44 -2.79 -1.23 2.78
N GLY A 45 -2.97 -0.86 1.51
CA GLY A 45 -3.81 -1.57 0.55
C GLY A 45 -3.39 -3.04 0.39
N ALA A 46 -2.08 -3.28 0.19
CA ALA A 46 -1.55 -4.64 0.08
C ALA A 46 -1.75 -5.46 1.37
N VAL A 47 -1.50 -4.85 2.54
CA VAL A 47 -1.78 -5.49 3.84
C VAL A 47 -3.28 -5.79 3.99
N GLY A 48 -4.13 -4.86 3.60
CA GLY A 48 -5.58 -5.03 3.58
C GLY A 48 -6.02 -6.20 2.71
N VAL A 49 -5.50 -6.32 1.49
CA VAL A 49 -5.78 -7.46 0.60
C VAL A 49 -5.37 -8.78 1.24
N MET A 50 -4.16 -8.88 1.78
CA MET A 50 -3.67 -10.13 2.38
C MET A 50 -4.56 -10.56 3.55
N ALA A 51 -4.84 -9.65 4.48
CA ALA A 51 -5.72 -9.92 5.62
C ALA A 51 -7.14 -10.27 5.15
N GLY A 52 -7.67 -9.51 4.20
CA GLY A 52 -8.99 -9.73 3.62
C GLY A 52 -9.13 -11.10 2.98
N VAL A 53 -8.16 -11.53 2.17
CA VAL A 53 -8.13 -12.87 1.56
C VAL A 53 -8.14 -13.96 2.62
N GLU A 54 -7.27 -13.86 3.63
CA GLU A 54 -7.15 -14.87 4.68
C GLU A 54 -8.42 -14.98 5.53
N TYR A 55 -8.90 -13.87 6.09
CA TYR A 55 -10.10 -13.87 6.92
C TYR A 55 -11.35 -14.19 6.11
N GLY A 56 -11.44 -13.68 4.89
CA GLY A 56 -12.53 -14.00 3.97
C GLY A 56 -12.59 -15.49 3.67
N ALA A 57 -11.44 -16.11 3.38
CA ALA A 57 -11.36 -17.56 3.15
C ALA A 57 -11.80 -18.36 4.38
N VAL A 58 -11.38 -17.97 5.58
CA VAL A 58 -11.76 -18.64 6.84
C VAL A 58 -13.26 -18.56 7.07
N VAL A 59 -13.84 -17.36 6.99
CA VAL A 59 -15.29 -17.15 7.17
C VAL A 59 -16.09 -17.90 6.11
N GLY A 60 -15.67 -17.80 4.85
CA GLY A 60 -16.33 -18.50 3.75
C GLY A 60 -16.25 -20.02 3.89
N SER A 61 -15.12 -20.56 4.33
CA SER A 61 -14.97 -22.01 4.59
C SER A 61 -15.91 -22.51 5.68
N ALA A 62 -16.13 -21.70 6.72
CA ALA A 62 -17.04 -22.03 7.81
C ALA A 62 -18.51 -22.06 7.35
N LEU A 63 -18.87 -21.24 6.36
CA LEU A 63 -20.22 -21.22 5.78
C LEU A 63 -20.45 -22.34 4.77
N LEU A 64 -19.50 -22.53 3.85
CA LEU A 64 -19.57 -23.54 2.81
C LEU A 64 -18.15 -24.01 2.43
N PRO A 65 -17.70 -25.19 2.90
CA PRO A 65 -16.36 -25.69 2.60
C PRO A 65 -16.07 -25.76 1.08
N GLY A 66 -14.85 -25.38 0.68
CA GLY A 66 -14.44 -25.36 -0.73
C GLY A 66 -14.91 -24.11 -1.46
N VAL A 67 -16.19 -24.05 -1.84
CA VAL A 67 -16.75 -22.92 -2.62
C VAL A 67 -16.74 -21.63 -1.80
N GLY A 68 -17.16 -21.70 -0.54
CA GLY A 68 -17.14 -20.55 0.35
C GLY A 68 -15.73 -20.07 0.63
N THR A 69 -14.73 -20.95 0.71
CA THR A 69 -13.31 -20.54 0.82
C THR A 69 -12.90 -19.61 -0.32
N VAL A 70 -13.23 -19.97 -1.56
CA VAL A 70 -12.87 -19.18 -2.75
C VAL A 70 -13.66 -17.86 -2.80
N LEU A 71 -14.99 -17.92 -2.62
CA LEU A 71 -15.82 -16.72 -2.65
C LEU A 71 -15.47 -15.75 -1.52
N GLY A 72 -15.25 -16.30 -0.32
CA GLY A 72 -14.82 -15.55 0.85
C GLY A 72 -13.48 -14.88 0.63
N ALA A 73 -12.49 -15.59 0.08
CA ALA A 73 -11.19 -15.02 -0.27
C ALA A 73 -11.30 -13.84 -1.24
N VAL A 74 -12.13 -13.98 -2.29
CA VAL A 74 -12.33 -12.93 -3.29
C VAL A 74 -13.00 -11.70 -2.68
N VAL A 75 -14.13 -11.90 -1.99
CA VAL A 75 -14.87 -10.80 -1.35
C VAL A 75 -14.00 -10.12 -0.29
N GLY A 76 -13.35 -10.92 0.55
CA GLY A 76 -12.45 -10.44 1.58
C GLY A 76 -11.28 -9.63 1.01
N GLY A 77 -10.65 -10.09 -0.07
CA GLY A 77 -9.58 -9.36 -0.74
C GLY A 77 -10.03 -8.00 -1.30
N VAL A 78 -11.21 -7.93 -1.93
CA VAL A 78 -11.78 -6.67 -2.43
C VAL A 78 -12.10 -5.70 -1.30
N LEU A 79 -12.69 -6.18 -0.21
CA LEU A 79 -12.97 -5.35 0.97
C LEU A 79 -11.66 -4.90 1.64
N GLY A 80 -10.69 -5.80 1.72
CA GLY A 80 -9.35 -5.55 2.23
C GLY A 80 -8.62 -4.44 1.48
N ASP A 81 -8.60 -4.47 0.14
CA ASP A 81 -8.00 -3.41 -0.69
C ASP A 81 -8.63 -2.05 -0.39
N ARG A 82 -9.97 -1.99 -0.41
CA ARG A 82 -10.72 -0.74 -0.17
C ARG A 82 -10.42 -0.16 1.21
N LEU A 83 -10.47 -1.00 2.26
CA LEU A 83 -10.21 -0.57 3.62
C LEU A 83 -8.75 -0.19 3.82
N GLY A 84 -7.82 -1.00 3.31
CA GLY A 84 -6.39 -0.75 3.37
C GLY A 84 -6.02 0.60 2.75
N ARG A 85 -6.45 0.85 1.51
CA ARG A 85 -6.22 2.13 0.82
C ARG A 85 -6.87 3.30 1.55
N ALA A 86 -8.10 3.15 2.04
CA ALA A 86 -8.76 4.22 2.80
C ALA A 86 -7.96 4.61 4.05
N VAL A 87 -7.49 3.61 4.82
CA VAL A 87 -6.65 3.83 6.00
C VAL A 87 -5.30 4.45 5.61
N GLY A 88 -4.66 3.95 4.56
CA GLY A 88 -3.37 4.44 4.11
C GLY A 88 -3.40 5.84 3.51
N GLY A 89 -4.44 6.19 2.76
CA GLY A 89 -4.64 7.54 2.26
C GLY A 89 -4.79 8.53 3.43
N GLN A 90 -5.58 8.18 4.45
CA GLN A 90 -5.70 8.98 5.66
C GLN A 90 -4.36 9.10 6.42
N ALA A 91 -3.66 7.99 6.62
CA ALA A 91 -2.35 7.97 7.27
C ALA A 91 -1.31 8.78 6.49
N GLY A 92 -1.27 8.63 5.17
CA GLY A 92 -0.44 9.36 4.25
C GLY A 92 -0.69 10.86 4.31
N HIS A 93 -1.95 11.29 4.33
CA HIS A 93 -2.30 12.70 4.52
C HIS A 93 -1.89 13.25 5.89
N MET A 94 -2.04 12.46 6.97
CA MET A 94 -1.61 12.88 8.30
C MET A 94 -0.08 13.03 8.40
N ILE A 95 0.67 12.06 7.86
CA ILE A 95 2.14 12.10 7.81
C ILE A 95 2.59 13.28 6.97
N SER A 96 2.00 13.44 5.78
CA SER A 96 2.27 14.56 4.88
C SER A 96 1.97 15.89 5.54
N ARG A 97 0.88 16.05 6.31
CA ARG A 97 0.53 17.34 6.93
C ARG A 97 1.33 17.65 8.21
N ASN A 98 2.08 16.70 8.76
CA ASN A 98 2.81 16.88 10.02
C ASN A 98 4.05 17.76 9.84
N GLN A 99 4.08 18.93 10.51
CA GLN A 99 5.18 19.90 10.43
C GLN A 99 6.53 19.36 10.91
N MET A 100 6.56 18.40 11.85
CA MET A 100 7.82 17.82 12.34
C MET A 100 8.49 16.93 11.29
N VAL A 101 7.71 16.16 10.53
CA VAL A 101 8.23 15.35 9.41
C VAL A 101 8.85 16.26 8.34
N ASN A 102 8.22 17.41 8.07
CA ASN A 102 8.71 18.35 7.05
C ASN A 102 10.04 18.99 7.46
N LYS A 103 10.16 19.44 8.72
CA LYS A 103 11.38 20.05 9.24
C LYS A 103 12.62 19.14 9.15
N VAL A 104 12.43 17.82 9.19
CA VAL A 104 13.52 16.85 9.03
C VAL A 104 13.80 16.56 7.56
N THR A 105 12.77 16.51 6.72
CA THR A 105 12.89 16.05 5.33
C THR A 105 13.36 17.16 4.37
N ASP A 106 12.97 18.41 4.63
CA ASP A 106 13.30 19.58 3.79
C ASP A 106 14.81 19.87 3.72
N PRO A 107 15.59 19.95 4.82
CA PRO A 107 17.02 20.23 4.75
C PRO A 107 17.85 19.10 4.10
N ILE A 108 17.39 17.85 4.21
CA ILE A 108 18.03 16.71 3.53
C ILE A 108 17.76 16.78 2.02
N ALA A 109 16.63 17.32 1.59
CA ALA A 109 16.29 17.49 0.18
C ALA A 109 17.18 18.54 -0.52
N GLU A 110 17.46 19.65 0.16
CA GLU A 110 18.35 20.71 -0.35
C GLU A 110 19.81 20.30 -0.37
N ALA A 111 20.27 19.47 0.57
CA ALA A 111 21.66 19.02 0.64
C ALA A 111 22.08 18.03 -0.47
N ILE A 112 21.12 17.51 -1.25
CA ILE A 112 21.34 16.51 -2.31
C ILE A 112 21.00 17.09 -3.70
N GLN A 113 20.60 18.36 -3.79
CA GLN A 113 20.54 19.13 -5.04
C GLN A 113 21.87 19.82 -5.30
#